data_AF-C8X3K4-F1
#
_entry.id   AF-C8X3K4-F1
#
_cell.length_a   1.000
_cell.length_b   1.000
_cell.length_c   1.000
_cell.angle_alpha   90.00
_cell.angle_beta   90.00
_cell.angle_gamma   90.00
#
_symmetry.space_group_name_H-M   'P 1'
#
loop_
_entity.id
_entity.type
_entity.pdbx_description
1 polymer ?
#
loop_
_entity_poly.entity_id
_entity_poly.type
_entity_poly.pdbx_seq_one_letter_code
_entity_poly.pdbx_strand_id
1 'polypeptide(L)'
;MAASEKISQMPQNQASKADSPEENMANPEKLLEETRRDMGKVGLFVSLLAVVLVVVFFYGINQNLTGLEHRVDELAYLEEDVASLNEKMTTMDGKISAVEGDVSYLDNSLTTLGESVQGVKSQVSGMSEEVAAVQEDVTQMDARVAELEDLPEKTRKMLLVNALQEINQKAGYLGQQMSEEEAAKLEQAQKLMQEVQQGLQ
;
A
#
# COMPACT_ATOMS: atom_id res chain seq x y z
N MET A 1 69.75 -110.12 -9.52
CA MET A 1 69.85 -111.49 -8.98
C MET A 1 70.53 -111.41 -7.63
N ALA A 2 69.92 -112.05 -6.61
CA ALA A 2 70.39 -112.28 -5.24
C ALA A 2 70.56 -111.04 -4.35
N ALA A 3 70.26 -111.03 -3.04
CA ALA A 3 69.51 -111.88 -2.10
C ALA A 3 69.41 -111.03 -0.79
N SER A 4 68.29 -111.01 -0.06
CA SER A 4 68.08 -111.63 1.27
C SER A 4 69.36 -111.88 2.11
N GLU A 5 69.44 -111.70 3.43
CA GLU A 5 68.44 -111.67 4.50
C GLU A 5 69.10 -111.25 5.83
N LYS A 6 68.25 -110.98 6.83
CA LYS A 6 68.39 -110.97 8.32
C LYS A 6 69.70 -111.52 8.93
N ILE A 7 70.14 -111.03 10.10
CA ILE A 7 69.73 -111.49 11.45
C ILE A 7 70.33 -110.49 12.48
N SER A 8 69.50 -109.81 13.28
CA SER A 8 69.25 -110.05 14.72
C SER A 8 70.44 -109.90 15.67
N GLN A 9 70.37 -108.92 16.59
CA GLN A 9 70.64 -109.10 18.02
C GLN A 9 70.32 -107.81 18.81
N MET A 10 69.23 -107.88 19.59
CA MET A 10 69.07 -107.28 20.93
C MET A 10 69.04 -108.48 21.92
N PRO A 11 69.15 -108.37 23.27
CA PRO A 11 68.86 -107.20 24.12
C PRO A 11 69.76 -107.04 25.39
N GLN A 12 69.59 -105.92 26.12
CA GLN A 12 69.53 -105.82 27.61
C GLN A 12 69.57 -104.32 27.97
N ASN A 13 68.45 -103.66 28.25
CA ASN A 13 67.63 -103.74 29.48
C ASN A 13 68.39 -103.27 30.74
N GLN A 14 68.36 -101.95 30.99
CA GLN A 14 68.28 -101.43 32.35
C GLN A 14 66.92 -100.74 32.49
N ALA A 15 66.10 -101.35 33.32
CA ALA A 15 64.78 -100.89 33.68
C ALA A 15 64.86 -99.92 34.86
N SER A 16 63.86 -99.04 34.87
CA SER A 16 63.18 -98.53 36.06
C SER A 16 63.78 -97.31 36.77
N LYS A 17 63.13 -96.16 36.55
CA LYS A 17 62.36 -95.56 37.64
C LYS A 17 61.19 -94.75 37.08
N ALA A 18 59.99 -95.12 37.50
CA ALA A 18 58.81 -94.30 37.41
C ALA A 18 59.02 -93.04 38.27
N ASP A 19 58.65 -91.88 37.74
CA ASP A 19 58.10 -90.81 38.56
C ASP A 19 57.08 -90.00 37.76
N SER A 20 56.05 -89.62 38.47
CA SER A 20 54.75 -89.13 38.05
C SER A 20 54.80 -87.64 37.63
N PRO A 21 53.72 -87.07 37.07
CA PRO A 21 53.74 -85.78 36.39
C PRO A 21 53.55 -84.63 37.38
N GLU A 22 54.62 -83.99 37.87
CA GLU A 22 54.48 -82.83 38.77
C GLU A 22 55.56 -81.75 38.59
N GLU A 23 55.05 -80.53 38.44
CA GLU A 23 55.61 -79.27 38.94
C GLU A 23 56.92 -78.73 38.35
N ASN A 24 56.79 -78.06 37.20
CA ASN A 24 57.62 -76.89 36.94
C ASN A 24 57.05 -75.69 37.73
N MET A 25 57.32 -75.64 39.04
CA MET A 25 57.01 -74.47 39.87
C MET A 25 57.81 -73.27 39.35
N ALA A 26 57.12 -72.33 38.70
CA ALA A 26 57.73 -71.12 38.19
C ALA A 26 58.37 -70.31 39.34
N ASN A 27 59.65 -69.94 39.18
CA ASN A 27 60.34 -69.07 40.13
C ASN A 27 59.66 -67.68 40.15
N PRO A 28 59.03 -67.26 41.26
CA PRO A 28 58.21 -66.04 41.30
C PRO A 28 59.02 -64.77 41.02
N GLU A 29 60.31 -64.73 41.35
CA GLU A 29 61.16 -63.54 41.10
C GLU A 29 61.43 -63.30 39.60
N LYS A 30 61.64 -64.36 38.82
CA LYS A 30 61.85 -64.24 37.36
C LYS A 30 60.57 -63.84 36.64
N LEU A 31 59.41 -64.36 37.06
CA LEU A 31 58.12 -63.96 36.53
C LEU A 31 57.80 -62.50 36.82
N LEU A 32 58.16 -61.99 37.99
CA LEU A 32 57.97 -60.57 38.33
C LEU A 32 58.88 -59.66 37.50
N GLU A 33 60.12 -60.06 37.23
CA GLU A 33 61.05 -59.28 36.38
C GLU A 33 60.63 -59.29 34.90
N GLU A 34 60.19 -60.44 34.38
CA GLU A 34 59.66 -60.59 33.03
C GLU A 34 58.33 -59.84 32.86
N THR A 35 57.43 -59.94 33.83
CA THR A 35 56.17 -59.17 33.89
C THR A 35 56.43 -57.66 33.98
N ARG A 36 57.41 -57.23 34.79
CA ARG A 36 57.79 -55.81 34.92
C ARG A 36 58.37 -55.26 33.62
N ARG A 37 59.19 -56.05 32.92
CA ARG A 37 59.74 -55.70 31.61
C ARG A 37 58.64 -55.62 30.54
N ASP A 38 57.68 -56.53 30.56
CA ASP A 38 56.56 -56.52 29.62
C ASP A 38 55.55 -55.42 29.91
N MET A 39 55.28 -55.11 31.18
CA MET A 39 54.49 -53.94 31.57
C MET A 39 55.20 -52.63 31.20
N GLY A 40 56.54 -52.59 31.21
CA GLY A 40 57.31 -51.45 30.70
C GLY A 40 57.11 -51.24 29.18
N LYS A 41 57.10 -52.31 28.39
CA LYS A 41 56.77 -52.24 26.95
C LYS A 41 55.32 -51.82 26.74
N VAL A 42 54.38 -52.40 27.52
CA VAL A 42 52.95 -52.02 27.50
C VAL A 42 52.79 -50.54 27.83
N GLY A 43 53.49 -50.03 28.84
CA GLY A 43 53.48 -48.60 29.18
C GLY A 43 53.98 -47.72 28.04
N LEU A 44 55.00 -48.16 27.29
CA LEU A 44 55.49 -47.46 26.10
C LEU A 44 54.43 -47.47 24.97
N PHE A 45 53.79 -48.61 24.71
CA PHE A 45 52.68 -48.69 23.75
C PHE A 45 51.49 -47.82 24.16
N VAL A 46 51.11 -47.83 25.44
CA VAL A 46 50.02 -47.00 25.98
C VAL A 46 50.37 -45.52 25.88
N SER A 47 51.63 -45.14 26.17
CA SER A 47 52.13 -43.77 26.01
C SER A 47 52.05 -43.32 24.54
N LEU A 48 52.52 -44.15 23.61
CA LEU A 48 52.42 -43.87 22.17
C LEU A 48 50.97 -43.75 21.71
N LEU A 49 50.10 -44.65 22.17
CA LEU A 49 48.67 -44.66 21.82
C LEU A 49 47.94 -43.45 22.41
N ALA A 50 48.28 -43.02 23.62
CA ALA A 50 47.76 -41.79 24.22
C ALA A 50 48.15 -40.55 23.40
N VAL A 51 49.40 -40.48 22.94
CA VAL A 51 49.85 -39.39 22.04
C VAL A 51 49.07 -39.40 20.72
N VAL A 52 48.89 -40.58 20.11
CA VAL A 52 48.10 -40.71 18.87
C VAL A 52 46.65 -40.28 19.09
N LEU A 53 46.02 -40.67 20.20
CA LEU A 53 44.66 -40.27 20.54
C LEU A 53 44.55 -38.75 20.72
N VAL A 54 45.52 -38.13 21.38
CA VAL A 54 45.57 -36.66 21.51
C VAL A 54 45.66 -36.00 20.15
N VAL A 55 46.48 -36.52 19.23
CA VAL A 55 46.60 -35.97 17.87
C VAL A 55 45.28 -36.12 17.10
N VAL A 56 44.67 -37.31 17.09
CA VAL A 56 43.39 -37.53 16.40
C VAL A 56 42.29 -36.65 16.97
N PHE A 57 42.21 -36.56 18.30
CA PHE A 57 41.24 -35.72 18.98
C PHE A 57 41.49 -34.22 18.70
N PHE A 58 42.76 -33.79 18.68
CA PHE A 58 43.16 -32.44 18.30
C PHE A 58 42.70 -32.12 16.88
N TYR A 59 42.94 -32.99 15.91
CA TYR A 59 42.46 -32.80 14.53
C TYR A 59 40.93 -32.79 14.45
N GLY A 60 40.23 -33.63 15.22
CA GLY A 60 38.76 -33.65 15.27
C GLY A 60 38.18 -32.36 15.86
N ILE A 61 38.74 -31.87 16.97
CA ILE A 61 38.37 -30.57 17.55
C ILE A 61 38.66 -29.44 16.55
N ASN A 62 39.83 -29.44 15.92
CA ASN A 62 40.22 -28.38 15.00
C ASN A 62 39.27 -28.29 13.80
N GLN A 63 38.83 -29.42 13.25
CA GLN A 63 37.81 -29.45 12.19
C GLN A 63 36.45 -28.93 12.67
N ASN A 64 36.01 -29.35 13.86
CA ASN A 64 34.77 -28.83 14.45
C ASN A 64 34.84 -27.32 14.70
N LEU A 65 36.02 -26.81 15.11
CA LEU A 65 36.24 -25.39 15.35
C LEU A 65 36.15 -24.59 14.05
N THR A 66 36.80 -25.03 12.97
CA THR A 66 36.67 -24.40 11.65
C THR A 66 35.23 -24.44 11.12
N GLY A 67 34.52 -25.57 11.32
CA GLY A 67 33.11 -25.66 10.97
C GLY A 67 32.23 -24.70 11.77
N LEU A 68 32.53 -24.49 13.06
CA LEU A 68 31.84 -23.52 13.88
C LEU A 68 32.14 -22.08 13.47
N GLU A 69 33.39 -21.77 13.11
CA GLU A 69 33.81 -20.45 12.59
C GLU A 69 32.97 -20.05 11.37
N HIS A 70 32.84 -20.93 10.38
CA HIS A 70 31.97 -20.65 9.22
C HIS A 70 30.50 -20.45 9.58
N ARG A 71 29.96 -21.23 10.53
CA ARG A 71 28.57 -21.04 10.98
C ARG A 71 28.39 -19.71 11.71
N VAL A 72 29.42 -19.22 12.40
CA VAL A 72 29.40 -17.90 13.04
C VAL A 72 29.44 -16.81 11.97
N ASP A 73 30.23 -16.98 10.91
CA ASP A 73 30.23 -16.04 9.78
C ASP A 73 28.85 -15.99 9.08
N GLU A 74 28.23 -17.15 8.84
CA GLU A 74 26.87 -17.22 8.29
C GLU A 74 25.83 -16.49 9.16
N LEU A 75 25.97 -16.57 10.48
CA LEU A 75 25.11 -15.83 11.41
C LEU A 75 25.31 -14.32 11.31
N ALA A 76 26.54 -13.84 11.09
CA ALA A 76 26.80 -12.42 10.89
C ALA A 76 26.15 -11.90 9.60
N TYR A 77 26.20 -12.67 8.50
CA TYR A 77 25.47 -12.30 7.28
C TYR A 77 23.96 -12.30 7.47
N LEU A 78 23.42 -13.27 8.22
CA LEU A 78 21.99 -13.30 8.53
C LEU A 78 21.56 -12.09 9.37
N GLU A 79 22.40 -11.63 10.29
CA GLU A 79 22.15 -10.40 11.06
C GLU A 79 22.09 -9.17 10.14
N GLU A 80 22.98 -9.07 9.16
CA GLU A 80 22.95 -8.01 8.15
C GLU A 80 21.68 -8.06 7.29
N ASP A 81 21.28 -9.24 6.82
CA ASP A 81 20.04 -9.43 6.05
C ASP A 81 18.80 -9.02 6.85
N VAL A 82 18.74 -9.39 8.13
CA VAL A 82 17.65 -9.01 9.05
C VAL A 82 17.63 -7.49 9.26
N ALA A 83 18.80 -6.85 9.43
CA ALA A 83 18.89 -5.40 9.53
C ALA A 83 18.38 -4.70 8.26
N SER A 84 18.77 -5.20 7.08
CA SER A 84 18.29 -4.68 5.78
C SER A 84 16.78 -4.86 5.62
N LEU A 85 16.22 -6.00 6.04
CA LEU A 85 14.79 -6.24 6.00
C LEU A 85 14.03 -5.27 6.91
N ASN A 86 14.56 -4.99 8.10
CA ASN A 86 13.98 -4.04 9.04
C ASN A 86 13.96 -2.60 8.49
N GLU A 87 15.01 -2.18 7.78
CA GLU A 87 15.07 -0.89 7.10
C GLU A 87 14.02 -0.79 5.97
N LYS A 88 13.88 -1.86 5.17
CA LYS A 88 12.85 -1.95 4.12
C LYS A 88 11.44 -1.89 4.71
N MET A 89 11.19 -2.57 5.83
CA MET A 89 9.92 -2.52 6.54
C MET A 89 9.61 -1.10 7.03
N THR A 90 10.58 -0.45 7.69
CA THR A 90 10.45 0.95 8.12
C THR A 90 10.13 1.89 6.95
N THR A 91 10.77 1.67 5.80
CA THR A 91 10.50 2.44 4.57
C THR A 91 9.09 2.17 4.04
N MET A 92 8.62 0.92 4.08
CA MET A 92 7.26 0.56 3.68
C MET A 92 6.23 1.19 4.60
N ASP A 93 6.44 1.17 5.91
CA ASP A 93 5.54 1.81 6.88
C ASP A 93 5.40 3.31 6.59
N GLY A 94 6.51 4.00 6.30
CA GLY A 94 6.48 5.41 5.91
C GLY A 94 5.68 5.65 4.62
N LYS A 95 5.79 4.76 3.62
CA LYS A 95 4.98 4.85 2.39
C LYS A 95 3.50 4.58 2.66
N ILE A 96 3.17 3.62 3.53
CA ILE A 96 1.79 3.32 3.91
C ILE A 96 1.16 4.53 4.58
N SER A 97 1.85 5.15 5.55
CA SER A 97 1.35 6.37 6.21
C SER A 97 1.16 7.54 5.24
N ALA A 98 2.03 7.68 4.23
CA ALA A 98 1.84 8.69 3.18
C ALA A 98 0.57 8.42 2.36
N VAL A 99 0.35 7.17 1.94
CA VAL A 99 -0.86 6.76 1.21
C VAL A 99 -2.12 6.96 2.05
N GLU A 100 -2.09 6.63 3.35
CA GLU A 100 -3.20 6.91 4.28
C GLU A 100 -3.52 8.41 4.34
N GLY A 101 -2.50 9.25 4.34
CA GLY A 101 -2.63 10.71 4.24
C GLY A 101 -3.33 11.13 2.94
N ASP A 102 -2.83 10.67 1.79
CA ASP A 102 -3.40 10.99 0.47
C ASP A 102 -4.87 10.53 0.35
N VAL A 103 -5.21 9.34 0.86
CA VAL A 103 -6.58 8.82 0.88
C VAL A 103 -7.49 9.72 1.74
N SER A 104 -7.02 10.18 2.90
CA SER A 104 -7.77 11.11 3.75
C SER A 104 -8.01 12.47 3.07
N TYR A 105 -7.02 13.00 2.35
CA TYR A 105 -7.20 14.22 1.56
C TYR A 105 -8.22 14.06 0.43
N LEU A 106 -8.19 12.91 -0.26
CA LEU A 106 -9.16 12.60 -1.31
C LEU A 106 -10.58 12.46 -0.77
N ASP A 107 -10.76 11.81 0.39
CA ASP A 107 -12.06 11.66 1.03
C ASP A 107 -12.70 13.02 1.40
N ASN A 108 -11.92 13.91 1.99
CA ASN A 108 -12.35 15.28 2.29
C ASN A 108 -12.72 16.05 1.01
N SER A 109 -11.89 15.94 -0.04
CA SER A 109 -12.15 16.59 -1.33
C SER A 109 -13.44 16.09 -1.98
N LEU A 110 -13.69 14.77 -1.90
CA LEU A 110 -14.91 14.15 -2.42
C LEU A 110 -16.16 14.59 -1.65
N THR A 111 -16.04 14.77 -0.34
CA THR A 111 -17.11 15.32 0.51
C THR A 111 -17.47 16.74 0.08
N THR A 112 -16.49 17.64 -0.06
CA THR A 112 -16.72 19.02 -0.53
C THR A 112 -17.30 19.07 -1.94
N LEU A 113 -16.85 18.18 -2.84
CA LEU A 113 -17.42 18.06 -4.17
C LEU A 113 -18.89 17.61 -4.11
N GLY A 114 -19.21 16.64 -3.23
CA GLY A 114 -20.57 16.17 -3.00
C GLY A 114 -21.51 17.28 -2.50
N GLU A 115 -21.04 18.16 -1.62
CA GLU A 115 -21.79 19.34 -1.17
C GLU A 115 -21.98 20.36 -2.30
N SER A 116 -20.93 20.62 -3.08
CA SER A 116 -20.99 21.54 -4.21
C SER A 116 -22.00 21.08 -5.28
N VAL A 117 -22.01 19.79 -5.61
CA VAL A 117 -22.96 19.19 -6.55
C VAL A 117 -24.40 19.31 -6.04
N GLN A 118 -24.64 19.11 -4.74
CA GLN A 118 -25.96 19.33 -4.14
C GLN A 118 -26.39 20.80 -4.21
N GLY A 119 -25.46 21.74 -3.96
CA GLY A 119 -25.72 23.16 -4.13
C GLY A 119 -26.14 23.52 -5.56
N VAL A 120 -25.39 23.06 -6.56
CA VAL A 120 -25.73 23.27 -7.98
C VAL A 120 -27.08 22.64 -8.33
N LYS A 121 -27.38 21.45 -7.84
CA LYS A 121 -28.69 20.81 -8.06
C LYS A 121 -29.85 21.66 -7.55
N SER A 122 -29.71 22.25 -6.36
CA SER A 122 -30.71 23.14 -5.78
C SER A 122 -30.86 24.43 -6.60
N GLN A 123 -29.75 25.04 -7.04
CA GLN A 123 -29.78 26.22 -7.91
C GLN A 123 -30.49 25.96 -9.23
N VAL A 124 -30.18 24.83 -9.89
CA VAL A 124 -30.84 24.44 -11.15
C VAL A 124 -32.34 24.20 -10.94
N SER A 125 -32.75 23.61 -9.82
CA SER A 125 -34.17 23.47 -9.48
C SER A 125 -34.86 24.83 -9.35
N GLY A 126 -34.26 25.76 -8.60
CA GLY A 126 -34.80 27.12 -8.45
C GLY A 126 -34.88 27.87 -9.79
N MET A 127 -33.86 27.77 -10.63
CA MET A 127 -33.89 28.34 -11.98
C MET A 127 -35.00 27.74 -12.85
N SER A 128 -35.27 26.44 -12.71
CA SER A 128 -36.37 25.80 -13.44
C SER A 128 -37.74 26.33 -13.01
N GLU A 129 -37.92 26.64 -11.73
CA GLU A 129 -39.15 27.24 -11.20
C GLU A 129 -39.31 28.68 -11.69
N GLU A 130 -38.24 29.47 -11.66
CA GLU A 130 -38.24 30.85 -12.18
C GLU A 130 -38.56 30.89 -13.67
N VAL A 131 -37.97 30.00 -14.47
CA VAL A 131 -38.28 29.90 -15.92
C VAL A 131 -39.74 29.54 -16.15
N ALA A 132 -40.32 28.64 -15.35
CA ALA A 132 -41.74 28.29 -15.44
C ALA A 132 -42.65 29.50 -15.12
N ALA A 133 -42.31 30.27 -14.09
CA ALA A 133 -43.04 31.49 -13.74
C ALA A 133 -42.97 32.54 -14.87
N VAL A 134 -41.79 32.77 -15.44
CA VAL A 134 -41.62 33.68 -16.58
C VAL A 134 -42.43 33.21 -17.79
N GLN A 135 -42.49 31.91 -18.05
CA GLN A 135 -43.29 31.36 -19.15
C GLN A 135 -44.79 31.59 -18.94
N GLU A 136 -45.27 31.51 -17.69
CA GLU A 136 -46.65 31.84 -17.34
C GLU A 136 -46.93 33.34 -17.53
N ASP A 137 -46.04 34.21 -17.05
CA ASP A 137 -46.17 35.66 -17.22
C ASP A 137 -46.21 36.07 -18.70
N VAL A 138 -45.35 35.48 -19.53
CA VAL A 138 -45.35 35.71 -20.98
C VAL A 138 -46.67 35.26 -21.60
N THR A 139 -47.19 34.09 -21.21
CA THR A 139 -48.49 33.59 -21.70
C THR A 139 -49.63 34.53 -21.33
N GLN A 140 -49.63 35.07 -20.11
CA GLN A 140 -50.62 36.06 -19.68
C GLN A 140 -50.47 37.39 -20.43
N MET A 141 -49.23 37.83 -20.70
CA MET A 141 -48.97 39.01 -21.52
C MET A 141 -49.50 38.84 -22.94
N ASP A 142 -49.24 37.70 -23.58
CA ASP A 142 -49.74 37.39 -24.92
C ASP A 142 -51.27 37.43 -24.97
N ALA A 143 -51.94 36.86 -23.95
CA ALA A 143 -53.40 36.92 -23.84
C ALA A 143 -53.93 38.36 -23.73
N ARG A 144 -53.29 39.19 -22.91
CA ARG A 144 -53.65 40.62 -22.76
C ARG A 144 -53.41 41.40 -24.04
N VAL A 145 -52.33 41.13 -24.76
CA VAL A 145 -52.05 41.76 -26.06
C VAL A 145 -53.12 41.36 -27.08
N ALA A 146 -53.50 40.08 -27.15
CA ALA A 146 -54.55 39.62 -28.04
C ALA A 146 -55.91 40.30 -27.74
N GLU A 147 -56.27 40.47 -26.46
CA GLU A 147 -57.48 41.21 -26.08
C GLU A 147 -57.43 42.68 -26.54
N LEU A 148 -56.28 43.33 -26.44
CA LEU A 148 -56.10 44.70 -26.95
C LEU A 148 -56.20 44.78 -28.48
N GLU A 149 -55.73 43.76 -29.19
CA GLU A 149 -55.82 43.67 -30.65
C GLU A 149 -57.25 43.42 -31.15
N ASP A 150 -58.07 42.69 -30.39
CA ASP A 150 -59.47 42.39 -30.73
C ASP A 150 -60.44 43.51 -30.38
N LEU A 151 -60.01 44.50 -29.57
CA LEU A 151 -60.86 45.65 -29.22
C LEU A 151 -61.44 46.32 -30.47
N PRO A 152 -62.77 46.56 -30.51
CA PRO A 152 -63.40 47.27 -31.61
C PRO A 152 -62.70 48.60 -31.89
N GLU A 153 -62.54 48.93 -33.17
CA GLU A 153 -61.78 50.11 -33.61
C GLU A 153 -62.22 51.39 -32.89
N LYS A 154 -63.54 51.56 -32.68
CA LYS A 154 -64.11 52.69 -31.94
C LYS A 154 -63.65 52.75 -30.48
N THR A 155 -63.56 51.62 -29.79
CA THR A 155 -63.08 51.55 -28.41
C THR A 155 -61.59 51.84 -28.35
N ARG A 156 -60.81 51.32 -29.31
CA ARG A 156 -59.37 51.59 -29.41
C ARG A 156 -59.08 53.08 -29.64
N LYS A 157 -59.82 53.71 -30.56
CA LYS A 157 -59.77 55.16 -30.82
C LYS A 157 -60.17 55.96 -29.58
N MET A 158 -61.25 55.57 -28.88
CA MET A 158 -61.67 56.23 -27.64
C MET A 158 -60.61 56.16 -26.53
N LEU A 159 -59.93 55.02 -26.37
CA LEU A 159 -58.83 54.85 -25.42
C LEU A 159 -57.62 55.72 -25.80
N LEU A 160 -57.24 55.74 -27.09
CA LEU A 160 -56.17 56.62 -27.59
C LEU A 160 -56.48 58.10 -27.38
N VAL A 161 -57.72 58.52 -27.65
CA VAL A 161 -58.17 59.90 -27.42
C VAL A 161 -58.07 60.27 -25.93
N ASN A 162 -58.52 59.40 -25.03
CA ASN A 162 -58.40 59.61 -23.58
C ASN A 162 -56.92 59.68 -23.12
N ALA A 163 -56.07 58.78 -23.61
CA ALA A 163 -54.65 58.79 -23.29
C ALA A 163 -53.95 60.08 -23.78
N LEU A 164 -54.24 60.50 -25.02
CA LEU A 164 -53.74 61.77 -25.57
C LEU A 164 -54.23 62.98 -24.77
N GLN A 165 -55.46 62.93 -24.24
CA GLN A 165 -56.00 64.00 -23.41
C GLN A 165 -55.27 64.07 -22.06
N GLU A 166 -54.97 62.93 -21.44
CA GLU A 166 -54.21 62.87 -20.20
C GLU A 166 -52.76 63.34 -20.39
N ILE A 167 -52.11 62.95 -21.49
CA ILE A 167 -50.77 63.44 -21.86
C ILE A 167 -50.81 64.96 -22.07
N ASN A 168 -51.81 65.49 -22.79
CA ASN A 168 -51.95 66.93 -23.00
C ASN A 168 -52.13 67.70 -21.69
N GLN A 169 -52.89 67.17 -20.74
CA GLN A 169 -53.02 67.76 -19.40
C GLN A 169 -51.68 67.77 -18.67
N LYS A 170 -51.00 66.62 -18.59
CA LYS A 170 -49.69 66.50 -17.92
C LYS A 170 -48.62 67.36 -18.58
N ALA A 171 -48.59 67.42 -19.91
CA ALA A 171 -47.74 68.33 -20.68
C ALA A 171 -48.08 69.79 -20.35
N GLY A 172 -49.35 70.16 -20.25
CA GLY A 172 -49.75 71.50 -19.83
C GLY A 172 -49.22 71.88 -18.45
N TYR A 173 -49.24 70.94 -17.49
CA TYR A 173 -48.65 71.15 -16.16
C TYR A 173 -47.12 71.23 -16.18
N LEU A 174 -46.45 70.36 -16.95
CA LEU A 174 -45.00 70.37 -17.09
C LEU A 174 -44.49 71.64 -17.78
N GLY A 175 -45.17 72.10 -18.83
CA GLY A 175 -44.81 73.31 -19.57
C GLY A 175 -44.79 74.57 -18.71
N GLN A 176 -45.55 74.59 -17.60
CA GLN A 176 -45.53 75.69 -16.64
C GLN A 176 -44.28 75.69 -15.73
N GLN A 177 -43.58 74.55 -15.63
CA GLN A 177 -42.41 74.38 -14.77
C GLN A 177 -41.09 74.28 -15.56
N MET A 178 -41.15 74.30 -16.89
CA MET A 178 -40.01 74.13 -17.79
C MET A 178 -39.44 75.46 -18.27
N SER A 179 -38.21 75.41 -18.81
CA SER A 179 -37.59 76.58 -19.45
C SER A 179 -38.33 76.97 -20.75
N GLU A 180 -38.15 78.22 -21.19
CA GLU A 180 -38.84 78.78 -22.37
C GLU A 180 -38.62 77.95 -23.65
N GLU A 181 -37.42 77.37 -23.81
CA GLU A 181 -37.07 76.53 -24.97
C GLU A 181 -37.76 75.16 -24.93
N GLU A 182 -37.91 74.58 -23.74
CA GLU A 182 -38.56 73.28 -23.55
C GLU A 182 -40.09 73.41 -23.63
N ALA A 183 -40.63 74.52 -23.13
CA ALA A 183 -42.05 74.85 -23.25
C ALA A 183 -42.49 74.99 -24.72
N ALA A 184 -41.67 75.61 -25.57
CA ALA A 184 -41.96 75.73 -27.01
C ALA A 184 -41.97 74.36 -27.73
N LYS A 185 -41.04 73.47 -27.39
CA LYS A 185 -41.01 72.09 -27.92
C LYS A 185 -42.22 71.28 -27.43
N LEU A 186 -42.64 71.49 -26.19
CA LEU A 186 -43.82 70.85 -25.62
C LEU A 186 -45.11 71.35 -26.27
N GLU A 187 -45.23 72.65 -26.55
CA GLU A 187 -46.36 73.23 -27.27
C GLU A 187 -46.46 72.69 -28.71
N GLN A 188 -45.31 72.51 -29.38
CA GLN A 188 -45.27 71.87 -30.69
C GLN A 188 -45.72 70.41 -30.63
N ALA A 189 -45.31 69.67 -29.59
CA ALA A 189 -45.80 68.31 -29.34
C ALA A 189 -47.31 68.28 -29.05
N GLN A 190 -47.84 69.27 -28.30
CA GLN A 190 -49.28 69.40 -28.04
C GLN A 190 -50.10 69.65 -29.31
N LYS A 191 -49.60 70.48 -30.24
CA LYS A 191 -50.23 70.67 -31.57
C LYS A 191 -50.28 69.38 -32.39
N LEU A 192 -49.16 68.66 -32.47
CA LEU A 192 -49.12 67.37 -33.16
C LEU A 192 -50.08 66.35 -32.52
N MET A 193 -50.19 66.33 -31.19
CA MET A 193 -51.16 65.49 -30.48
C MET A 193 -52.61 65.89 -30.77
N GLN A 194 -52.92 67.18 -30.95
CA GLN A 194 -54.26 67.64 -31.37
C GLN A 194 -54.61 67.21 -32.80
N GLU A 195 -53.66 67.27 -33.74
CA GLU A 195 -53.87 66.77 -35.11
C GLU A 195 -54.15 65.26 -35.12
N VAL A 196 -53.39 64.49 -34.33
CA VAL A 196 -53.61 63.05 -34.17
C VAL A 196 -54.97 62.76 -33.53
N GLN A 197 -55.39 63.53 -32.51
CA GLN A 197 -56.72 63.38 -31.91
C GLN A 197 -57.86 63.65 -32.89
N GLN A 198 -57.73 64.67 -33.76
CA GLN A 198 -58.74 64.97 -34.78
C GLN A 198 -58.82 63.88 -35.85
N GLY A 199 -57.69 63.28 -36.23
CA GLY A 199 -57.65 62.15 -37.17
C GLY A 199 -58.23 60.83 -36.60
N LEU A 200 -58.42 60.74 -35.29
CA LEU A 200 -59.00 59.57 -34.60
C LEU A 200 -60.52 59.68 -34.38
N GLN A 201 -61.14 60.84 -34.65
CA GLN A 201 -62.58 61.08 -34.49
C GLN A 201 -63.43 60.56 -35.66
#